data_AF-A0A179GZX7-F1
#
_entry.id   AF-A0A179GZX7-F1
#
_cell.length_a   1.000
_cell.length_b   1.000
_cell.length_c   1.000
_cell.angle_alpha   90.00
_cell.angle_beta   90.00
_cell.angle_gamma   90.00
#
_symmetry.space_group_name_H-M   'P 1'
#
loop_
_entity.id
_entity.type
_entity.pdbx_description
1 polymer ?
#
loop_
_entity_poly.entity_id
_entity_poly.type
_entity_poly.pdbx_seq_one_letter_code
_entity_poly.pdbx_strand_id
1 'polypeptide(L)'
;MSGEAESAMDYMGGSSKADHLCVLVHGLWGNPNHMRNIAKSLRAEYSRDELYMLLAKRNSGSFTYDGIERGGERVCAEIEEELRAIQARGGKIRKLSIVGYSLGGLVSRYAVGLLYAKGILDTVECMNFTTFASPHLGVRTPLKGWHNSVWNVVGARSLSMSGRQLFTIDSFRDTGRPLLSVLADPSSIFMRGMRKFKRHTLYTNIVNDRSAVYYTTGIFKTDPYRRNMDNIKVNYLKGCEGVILDPVTPIAPRPKVSQPATISSVTATVVRWIKRIPFMILVAVFVPIGTIAFLCNSVIQTVRSSGRIKQHETGKTSLNIEEYRVPVLIKELRGEVENAYEALNSSQNQEYLATEDEDDDYDMGPEERSLLSRERRLSVPTQPTLALTAYQFEMIRSLDSLNWRKYPVWIHNDRHAHAAIIVRMEKKTFDEGWVVLKHFAYNEFLI
;
A
#
# COMPACT_ATOMS: atom_id res chain seq x y z
N MET A 1 -20.75 4.14 -31.20
CA MET A 1 -19.67 5.02 -30.66
C MET A 1 -18.47 4.16 -30.22
N SER A 2 -17.85 3.44 -31.16
CA SER A 2 -16.76 2.49 -30.90
C SER A 2 -15.35 3.05 -31.18
N GLY A 3 -15.23 4.33 -31.51
CA GLY A 3 -13.98 4.96 -31.96
C GLY A 3 -13.10 5.63 -30.90
N GLU A 4 -13.56 5.81 -29.65
CA GLU A 4 -12.77 6.49 -28.62
C GLU A 4 -11.95 5.55 -27.72
N ALA A 5 -12.18 4.24 -27.78
CA ALA A 5 -11.46 3.27 -26.95
C ALA A 5 -10.07 2.90 -27.51
N GLU A 6 -9.82 3.07 -28.81
CA GLU A 6 -8.54 2.73 -29.46
C GLU A 6 -7.44 3.79 -29.23
N SER A 7 -7.80 5.02 -28.84
CA SER A 7 -6.84 6.11 -28.53
C SER A 7 -6.24 6.03 -27.11
N ALA A 8 -6.59 5.03 -26.28
CA ALA A 8 -6.48 5.17 -24.82
C ALA A 8 -5.22 4.55 -24.15
N MET A 9 -4.29 3.91 -24.87
CA MET A 9 -3.17 3.18 -24.24
C MET A 9 -1.79 3.39 -24.91
N ASP A 10 -1.50 4.57 -25.45
CA ASP A 10 -0.21 4.87 -26.10
C ASP A 10 1.02 4.70 -25.16
N TYR A 11 0.81 4.74 -23.85
CA TYR A 11 1.87 4.53 -22.86
C TYR A 11 2.22 3.05 -22.62
N MET A 12 1.45 2.08 -23.11
CA MET A 12 1.63 0.64 -22.81
C MET A 12 2.61 -0.07 -23.75
N GLY A 13 3.27 -1.14 -23.27
CA GLY A 13 4.18 -1.96 -24.08
C GLY A 13 5.50 -1.26 -24.40
N GLY A 14 6.15 -1.67 -25.49
CA GLY A 14 7.40 -1.11 -26.00
C GLY A 14 7.67 -1.65 -27.41
N SER A 15 8.76 -1.24 -28.03
CA SER A 15 9.24 -1.83 -29.28
C SER A 15 10.12 -3.06 -29.00
N SER A 16 10.53 -3.76 -30.05
CA SER A 16 11.47 -4.88 -29.93
C SER A 16 12.89 -4.45 -29.51
N LYS A 17 13.20 -3.15 -29.56
CA LYS A 17 14.51 -2.60 -29.14
C LYS A 17 14.62 -2.39 -27.63
N ALA A 18 13.49 -2.22 -26.93
CA ALA A 18 13.50 -2.05 -25.49
C ALA A 18 14.11 -3.27 -24.80
N ASP A 19 15.13 -3.04 -23.99
CA ASP A 19 15.79 -4.07 -23.18
C ASP A 19 15.39 -4.00 -21.70
N HIS A 20 14.58 -3.02 -21.30
CA HIS A 20 14.09 -2.86 -19.94
C HIS A 20 12.58 -3.07 -19.84
N LEU A 21 12.17 -4.08 -19.06
CA LEU A 21 10.79 -4.31 -18.69
C LEU A 21 10.45 -3.65 -17.36
N CYS A 22 9.44 -2.78 -17.34
CA CYS A 22 8.84 -2.24 -16.13
C CYS A 22 7.42 -2.77 -15.92
N VAL A 23 7.21 -3.44 -14.79
CA VAL A 23 5.93 -4.06 -14.43
C VAL A 23 5.21 -3.17 -13.41
N LEU A 24 4.00 -2.73 -13.73
CA LEU A 24 3.17 -1.89 -12.86
C LEU A 24 2.02 -2.73 -12.27
N VAL A 25 1.92 -2.77 -10.94
CA VAL A 25 0.97 -3.63 -10.21
C VAL A 25 0.03 -2.79 -9.35
N HIS A 26 -1.27 -2.87 -9.64
CA HIS A 26 -2.31 -2.10 -8.96
C HIS A 26 -2.69 -2.68 -7.58
N GLY A 27 -3.40 -1.86 -6.79
CA GLY A 27 -3.86 -2.22 -5.44
C GLY A 27 -5.20 -2.98 -5.37
N LEU A 28 -5.71 -3.13 -4.14
CA LEU A 28 -6.99 -3.77 -3.82
C LEU A 28 -8.14 -3.07 -4.57
N TRP A 29 -9.11 -3.85 -5.06
CA TRP A 29 -10.26 -3.38 -5.86
C TRP A 29 -9.91 -2.66 -7.16
N GLY A 30 -8.62 -2.63 -7.51
CA GLY A 30 -8.10 -1.91 -8.66
C GLY A 30 -8.18 -2.67 -9.96
N ASN A 31 -7.63 -2.03 -10.98
CA ASN A 31 -7.42 -2.55 -12.32
C ASN A 31 -6.23 -1.79 -12.93
N PRO A 32 -5.70 -2.20 -14.10
CA PRO A 32 -4.56 -1.56 -14.75
C PRO A 32 -4.66 -0.02 -14.88
N ASN A 33 -5.86 0.55 -15.07
CA ASN A 33 -6.01 1.99 -15.22
C ASN A 33 -5.57 2.79 -13.99
N HIS A 34 -5.53 2.18 -12.80
CA HIS A 34 -5.00 2.87 -11.60
C HIS A 34 -3.51 3.19 -11.77
N MET A 35 -2.77 2.45 -12.59
CA MET A 35 -1.35 2.69 -12.85
C MET A 35 -1.10 3.60 -14.06
N ARG A 36 -2.15 4.11 -14.71
CA ARG A 36 -2.07 4.93 -15.93
C ARG A 36 -1.13 6.11 -15.78
N ASN A 37 -1.27 6.90 -14.71
CA ASN A 37 -0.53 8.16 -14.59
C ASN A 37 0.94 7.93 -14.22
N ILE A 38 1.25 6.84 -13.52
CA ILE A 38 2.63 6.35 -13.37
C ILE A 38 3.20 5.99 -14.75
N ALA A 39 2.47 5.21 -15.55
CA ALA A 39 2.90 4.82 -16.90
C ALA A 39 3.10 6.01 -17.84
N LYS A 40 2.18 7.00 -17.81
CA LYS A 40 2.31 8.24 -18.57
C LYS A 40 3.56 9.02 -18.16
N SER A 41 3.86 9.11 -16.86
CA SER A 41 5.03 9.82 -16.35
C SER A 41 6.33 9.13 -16.79
N LEU A 42 6.39 7.80 -16.75
CA LEU A 42 7.53 7.05 -17.29
C LEU A 42 7.65 7.18 -18.81
N ARG A 43 6.54 7.16 -19.55
CA ARG A 43 6.55 7.31 -21.02
C ARG A 43 6.98 8.71 -21.46
N ALA A 44 6.74 9.73 -20.64
CA ALA A 44 7.20 11.10 -20.91
C ALA A 44 8.74 11.22 -20.86
N GLU A 45 9.38 10.41 -20.01
CA GLU A 45 10.84 10.41 -19.85
C GLU A 45 11.54 9.36 -20.72
N TYR A 46 10.90 8.20 -20.96
CA TYR A 46 11.50 7.06 -21.64
C TYR A 46 10.68 6.61 -22.84
N SER A 47 11.32 6.53 -24.01
CA SER A 47 10.70 6.13 -25.27
C SER A 47 10.35 4.63 -25.29
N ARG A 48 9.55 4.21 -26.29
CA ARG A 48 9.18 2.80 -26.48
C ARG A 48 10.38 1.92 -26.82
N ASP A 49 11.47 2.52 -27.29
CA ASP A 49 12.73 1.84 -27.62
C ASP A 49 13.61 1.64 -26.39
N GLU A 50 13.36 2.37 -25.29
CA GLU A 50 14.11 2.26 -24.03
C GLU A 50 13.36 1.43 -22.99
N LEU A 51 12.05 1.66 -22.86
CA LEU A 51 11.24 1.08 -21.78
C LEU A 51 9.98 0.38 -22.30
N TYR A 52 9.91 -0.92 -22.03
CA TYR A 52 8.73 -1.75 -22.21
C TYR A 52 7.89 -1.78 -20.93
N MET A 53 6.62 -1.39 -20.99
CA MET A 53 5.73 -1.36 -19.82
C MET A 53 4.64 -2.43 -19.85
N LEU A 54 4.60 -3.25 -18.81
CA LEU A 54 3.54 -4.23 -18.54
C LEU A 54 2.70 -3.75 -17.36
N LEU A 55 1.40 -3.54 -17.56
CA LEU A 55 0.46 -3.27 -16.46
C LEU A 55 -0.26 -4.57 -16.14
N ALA A 56 0.00 -5.11 -14.95
CA ALA A 56 -0.58 -6.37 -14.51
C ALA A 56 -2.10 -6.27 -14.45
N LYS A 57 -2.79 -7.22 -15.10
CA LYS A 57 -4.25 -7.21 -15.25
C LYS A 57 -4.94 -8.38 -14.56
N ARG A 58 -4.24 -9.48 -14.25
CA ARG A 58 -4.86 -10.72 -13.74
C ARG A 58 -5.41 -10.60 -12.32
N ASN A 59 -5.04 -9.55 -11.61
CA ASN A 59 -5.59 -9.26 -10.29
C ASN A 59 -6.77 -8.29 -10.32
N SER A 60 -7.29 -7.89 -11.47
CA SER A 60 -8.33 -6.86 -11.55
C SER A 60 -9.58 -7.21 -10.76
N GLY A 61 -10.14 -6.21 -10.07
CA GLY A 61 -11.45 -6.30 -9.46
C GLY A 61 -11.55 -7.35 -8.35
N SER A 62 -12.43 -8.35 -8.49
CA SER A 62 -12.68 -9.33 -7.41
C SER A 62 -11.51 -10.29 -7.19
N PHE A 63 -10.61 -10.42 -8.16
CA PHE A 63 -9.41 -11.24 -8.01
C PHE A 63 -8.44 -10.69 -6.97
N THR A 64 -8.52 -9.40 -6.63
CA THR A 64 -7.75 -8.84 -5.52
C THR A 64 -8.15 -9.40 -4.15
N TYR A 65 -9.30 -10.08 -4.01
CA TYR A 65 -9.70 -10.69 -2.73
C TYR A 65 -8.96 -12.01 -2.44
N ASP A 66 -8.32 -12.61 -3.46
CA ASP A 66 -7.71 -13.94 -3.37
C ASP A 66 -6.40 -14.00 -2.59
N GLY A 67 -5.93 -12.86 -2.09
CA GLY A 67 -4.72 -12.77 -1.29
C GLY A 67 -3.48 -12.35 -2.09
N ILE A 68 -2.48 -11.91 -1.36
CA ILE A 68 -1.15 -11.52 -1.82
C ILE A 68 -0.44 -12.69 -2.50
N GLU A 69 -0.61 -13.92 -1.98
CA GLU A 69 -0.03 -15.14 -2.56
C GLU A 69 -0.56 -15.40 -3.98
N ARG A 70 -1.88 -15.57 -4.13
CA ARG A 70 -2.50 -15.78 -5.45
C ARG A 70 -2.25 -14.61 -6.38
N GLY A 71 -2.27 -13.40 -5.83
CA GLY A 71 -1.94 -12.21 -6.59
C GLY A 71 -0.51 -12.25 -7.13
N GLY A 72 0.45 -12.67 -6.31
CA GLY A 72 1.87 -12.78 -6.66
C GLY A 72 2.13 -13.88 -7.69
N GLU A 73 1.47 -15.04 -7.55
CA GLU A 73 1.53 -16.12 -8.55
C GLU A 73 1.04 -15.64 -9.93
N ARG A 74 -0.08 -14.92 -9.98
CA ARG A 74 -0.61 -14.35 -11.21
C ARG A 74 0.33 -13.33 -11.84
N VAL A 75 0.90 -12.41 -11.05
CA VAL A 75 1.87 -11.43 -11.55
C VAL A 75 3.14 -12.10 -12.04
N CYS A 76 3.66 -13.11 -11.32
CA CYS A 76 4.81 -13.90 -11.78
C CYS A 76 4.53 -14.53 -13.15
N ALA A 77 3.36 -15.15 -13.31
CA ALA A 77 2.96 -15.74 -14.59
C ALA A 77 2.80 -14.69 -15.71
N GLU A 78 2.22 -13.52 -15.43
CA GLU A 78 2.15 -12.42 -16.41
C GLU A 78 3.54 -11.97 -16.88
N ILE A 79 4.51 -11.87 -15.96
CA ILE A 79 5.89 -11.49 -16.29
C ILE A 79 6.54 -12.56 -17.16
N GLU A 80 6.41 -13.84 -16.79
CA GLU A 80 6.97 -14.98 -17.56
C GLU A 80 6.38 -15.07 -18.98
N GLU A 81 5.09 -14.84 -19.12
CA GLU A 81 4.42 -14.81 -20.41
C GLU A 81 4.84 -13.62 -21.26
N GLU A 82 4.95 -12.43 -20.67
CA GLU A 82 5.34 -11.23 -21.41
C GLU A 82 6.81 -11.32 -21.86
N LEU A 83 7.72 -11.81 -21.01
CA LEU A 83 9.12 -12.07 -21.38
C LEU A 83 9.20 -13.03 -22.59
N ARG A 84 8.44 -14.13 -22.57
CA ARG A 84 8.36 -15.06 -23.71
C ARG A 84 7.77 -14.41 -24.95
N ALA A 85 6.72 -13.61 -24.80
CA ALA A 85 6.05 -12.94 -25.91
C ALA A 85 6.94 -11.86 -26.56
N ILE A 86 7.77 -11.17 -25.78
CA ILE A 86 8.77 -10.22 -26.29
C ILE A 86 9.87 -10.98 -27.05
N GLN A 87 10.39 -12.07 -26.47
CA GLN A 87 11.40 -12.92 -27.10
C GLN A 87 10.93 -13.51 -28.43
N ALA A 88 9.68 -13.98 -28.50
CA ALA A 88 9.06 -14.50 -29.72
C ALA A 88 8.93 -13.45 -30.83
N ARG A 89 8.83 -12.16 -30.46
CA ARG A 89 8.81 -11.02 -31.38
C ARG A 89 10.22 -10.50 -31.73
N GLY A 90 11.27 -11.21 -31.31
CA GLY A 90 12.67 -10.86 -31.57
C GLY A 90 13.26 -9.81 -30.62
N GLY A 91 12.51 -9.37 -29.60
CA GLY A 91 13.03 -8.49 -28.55
C GLY A 91 13.83 -9.27 -27.50
N LYS A 92 14.62 -8.56 -26.67
CA LYS A 92 15.40 -9.18 -25.60
C LYS A 92 15.46 -8.30 -24.37
N ILE A 93 14.68 -8.65 -23.36
CA ILE A 93 14.73 -7.98 -22.05
C ILE A 93 15.97 -8.41 -21.29
N ARG A 94 16.76 -7.42 -20.86
CA ARG A 94 17.95 -7.56 -20.03
C ARG A 94 17.79 -6.94 -18.66
N LYS A 95 16.84 -6.03 -18.48
CA LYS A 95 16.60 -5.30 -17.22
C LYS A 95 15.16 -5.44 -16.76
N LEU A 96 14.96 -5.50 -15.45
CA LEU A 96 13.64 -5.62 -14.83
C LEU A 96 13.41 -4.54 -13.77
N SER A 97 12.25 -3.91 -13.78
CA SER A 97 11.74 -3.06 -12.71
C SER A 97 10.31 -3.40 -12.37
N ILE A 98 9.96 -3.23 -11.10
CA ILE A 98 8.62 -3.48 -10.60
C ILE A 98 8.16 -2.28 -9.76
N VAL A 99 6.96 -1.81 -10.04
CA VAL A 99 6.33 -0.68 -9.36
C VAL A 99 4.98 -1.12 -8.83
N GLY A 100 4.82 -1.10 -7.51
CA GLY A 100 3.58 -1.46 -6.84
C GLY A 100 2.86 -0.26 -6.25
N TYR A 101 1.54 -0.24 -6.33
CA TYR A 101 0.70 0.72 -5.60
C TYR A 101 -0.17 -0.01 -4.57
N SER A 102 -0.19 0.48 -3.33
CA SER A 102 -1.02 -0.09 -2.26
C SER A 102 -0.75 -1.60 -2.10
N LEU A 103 -1.79 -2.45 -2.07
CA LEU A 103 -1.67 -3.93 -2.08
C LEU A 103 -0.74 -4.47 -3.17
N GLY A 104 -0.64 -3.78 -4.32
CA GLY A 104 0.20 -4.18 -5.45
C GLY A 104 1.68 -4.26 -5.10
N GLY A 105 2.17 -3.47 -4.15
CA GLY A 105 3.54 -3.58 -3.64
C GLY A 105 3.80 -4.88 -2.87
N LEU A 106 2.81 -5.35 -2.11
CA LEU A 106 2.91 -6.61 -1.36
C LEU A 106 2.82 -7.81 -2.30
N VAL A 107 1.90 -7.76 -3.26
CA VAL A 107 1.80 -8.73 -4.37
C VAL A 107 3.13 -8.81 -5.14
N SER A 108 3.75 -7.65 -5.41
CA SER A 108 5.04 -7.58 -6.08
C SER A 108 6.16 -8.24 -5.27
N ARG A 109 6.22 -8.05 -3.95
CA ARG A 109 7.19 -8.74 -3.08
C ARG A 109 7.06 -10.25 -3.15
N TYR A 110 5.83 -10.77 -3.17
CA TYR A 110 5.58 -12.20 -3.33
C TYR A 110 6.05 -12.69 -4.72
N ALA A 111 5.66 -11.98 -5.79
CA ALA A 111 6.07 -12.31 -7.16
C ALA A 111 7.60 -12.31 -7.33
N VAL A 112 8.31 -11.34 -6.74
CA VAL A 112 9.78 -11.27 -6.74
C VAL A 112 10.40 -12.54 -6.14
N GLY A 113 9.86 -13.06 -5.03
CA GLY A 113 10.34 -14.31 -4.45
C GLY A 113 10.15 -15.51 -5.37
N LEU A 114 9.02 -15.58 -6.08
CA LEU A 114 8.78 -16.63 -7.08
C LEU A 114 9.74 -16.53 -8.26
N LEU A 115 9.92 -15.33 -8.81
CA LEU A 115 10.86 -15.07 -9.91
C LEU A 115 12.30 -15.43 -9.50
N TYR A 116 12.67 -15.14 -8.25
CA TYR A 116 13.97 -15.55 -7.68
C TYR A 116 14.09 -17.08 -7.63
N ALA A 117 13.10 -17.77 -7.08
CA ALA A 117 13.12 -19.23 -6.96
C ALA A 117 13.14 -19.95 -8.33
N LYS A 118 12.57 -19.32 -9.36
CA LYS A 118 12.59 -19.79 -10.75
C LYS A 118 13.89 -19.47 -11.51
N GLY A 119 14.85 -18.75 -10.90
CA GLY A 119 16.09 -18.32 -11.55
C GLY A 119 15.91 -17.21 -12.59
N ILE A 120 14.70 -16.66 -12.75
CA ILE A 120 14.43 -15.62 -13.76
C ILE A 120 15.20 -14.34 -13.43
N LEU A 121 15.28 -13.97 -12.15
CA LEU A 121 16.03 -12.79 -11.72
C LEU A 121 17.54 -12.91 -11.95
N ASP A 122 18.07 -14.11 -12.24
CA ASP A 122 19.48 -14.30 -12.60
C ASP A 122 19.72 -14.06 -14.10
N THR A 123 18.65 -14.05 -14.91
CA THR A 123 18.72 -13.80 -16.36
C THR A 123 18.62 -12.32 -16.73
N VAL A 124 18.21 -11.47 -15.78
CA VAL A 124 18.00 -10.04 -15.96
C VAL A 124 18.67 -9.24 -14.83
N GLU A 125 19.07 -8.03 -15.14
CA GLU A 125 19.52 -7.05 -14.16
C GLU A 125 18.31 -6.41 -13.47
N CYS A 126 18.19 -6.61 -12.16
CA CYS A 126 17.09 -6.05 -11.39
C CYS A 126 17.40 -4.59 -11.03
N MET A 127 16.67 -3.64 -11.63
CA MET A 127 16.97 -2.21 -11.52
C MET A 127 16.21 -1.56 -10.37
N ASN A 128 14.88 -1.44 -10.47
CA ASN A 128 14.06 -0.70 -9.50
C ASN A 128 12.96 -1.58 -8.89
N PHE A 129 12.82 -1.50 -7.57
CA PHE A 129 11.63 -1.93 -6.85
C PHE A 129 11.03 -0.70 -6.17
N THR A 130 9.93 -0.18 -6.71
CA THR A 130 9.30 1.05 -6.21
C THR A 130 7.90 0.78 -5.66
N THR A 131 7.55 1.44 -4.56
CA THR A 131 6.20 1.36 -4.00
C THR A 131 5.59 2.71 -3.68
N PHE A 132 4.30 2.86 -3.97
CA PHE A 132 3.49 4.03 -3.61
C PHE A 132 2.42 3.59 -2.61
N ALA A 133 2.45 4.17 -1.40
CA ALA A 133 1.47 3.90 -0.34
C ALA A 133 1.23 2.39 -0.07
N SER A 134 2.25 1.55 -0.23
CA SER A 134 2.13 0.09 0.00
C SER A 134 2.34 -0.25 1.47
N PRO A 135 1.35 -0.89 2.16
CA PRO A 135 1.42 -1.14 3.60
C PRO A 135 2.37 -2.31 3.94
N HIS A 136 3.67 -2.06 3.91
CA HIS A 136 4.72 -3.08 4.10
C HIS A 136 4.66 -3.80 5.46
N LEU A 137 4.09 -3.14 6.47
CA LEU A 137 3.87 -3.68 7.83
C LEU A 137 2.41 -4.12 8.09
N GLY A 138 1.60 -4.22 7.03
CA GLY A 138 0.17 -4.44 7.11
C GLY A 138 -0.63 -3.16 7.40
N VAL A 139 -1.90 -3.32 7.75
CA VAL A 139 -2.83 -2.21 8.06
C VAL A 139 -3.35 -2.26 9.51
N ARG A 140 -2.78 -3.15 10.33
CA ARG A 140 -3.14 -3.27 11.74
C ARG A 140 -2.80 -1.97 12.48
N THR A 141 -3.79 -1.39 13.14
CA THR A 141 -3.63 -0.23 14.00
C THR A 141 -2.98 -0.64 15.32
N PRO A 142 -1.96 0.10 15.83
CA PRO A 142 -1.38 -0.13 17.14
C PRO A 142 -2.39 0.32 18.20
N LEU A 143 -3.12 -0.65 18.77
CA LEU A 143 -4.11 -0.46 19.84
C LEU A 143 -3.81 -1.48 20.94
N LYS A 144 -3.96 -1.12 22.23
CA LYS A 144 -3.82 -2.00 23.41
C LYS A 144 -5.17 -2.49 23.93
N GLY A 145 -5.22 -3.69 24.52
CA GLY A 145 -6.42 -4.27 25.15
C GLY A 145 -7.32 -5.18 24.30
N TRP A 146 -8.36 -5.76 24.93
CA TRP A 146 -9.21 -6.87 24.39
C TRP A 146 -10.22 -6.43 23.30
N HIS A 147 -10.78 -5.23 23.36
CA HIS A 147 -11.72 -4.72 22.34
C HIS A 147 -11.10 -4.66 20.92
N ASN A 148 -9.77 -4.69 20.83
CA ASN A 148 -9.02 -4.74 19.58
C ASN A 148 -9.04 -6.09 18.86
N SER A 149 -9.14 -7.18 19.62
CA SER A 149 -9.22 -8.52 19.03
C SER A 149 -10.53 -8.69 18.26
N VAL A 150 -11.63 -8.09 18.72
CA VAL A 150 -12.91 -8.15 17.99
C VAL A 150 -12.84 -7.35 16.68
N TRP A 151 -12.33 -6.12 16.70
CA TRP A 151 -12.29 -5.27 15.51
C TRP A 151 -11.27 -5.74 14.46
N ASN A 152 -10.04 -6.07 14.87
CA ASN A 152 -9.02 -6.60 13.95
C ASN A 152 -9.43 -7.96 13.38
N VAL A 153 -10.25 -8.75 14.08
CA VAL A 153 -10.78 -10.01 13.56
C VAL A 153 -11.98 -9.79 12.64
N VAL A 154 -12.91 -8.89 12.99
CA VAL A 154 -14.10 -8.60 12.17
C VAL A 154 -13.71 -7.86 10.89
N GLY A 155 -12.96 -6.76 10.97
CA GLY A 155 -12.51 -5.99 9.80
C GLY A 155 -11.64 -6.82 8.84
N ALA A 156 -10.74 -7.65 9.37
CA ALA A 156 -9.91 -8.53 8.55
C ALA A 156 -10.68 -9.67 7.89
N ARG A 157 -11.67 -10.26 8.58
CA ARG A 157 -12.53 -11.31 8.00
C ARG A 157 -13.53 -10.74 6.98
N SER A 158 -13.87 -9.46 7.08
CA SER A 158 -14.73 -8.77 6.10
C SER A 158 -14.04 -8.43 4.77
N LEU A 159 -12.73 -8.66 4.64
CA LEU A 159 -11.96 -8.34 3.44
C LEU A 159 -11.36 -9.59 2.76
N SER A 160 -11.95 -10.77 3.00
CA SER A 160 -11.50 -12.05 2.43
C SER A 160 -10.03 -12.37 2.78
N MET A 161 -9.34 -13.17 1.96
CA MET A 161 -7.96 -13.59 2.25
C MET A 161 -6.97 -12.42 2.26
N SER A 162 -7.15 -11.45 1.36
CA SER A 162 -6.33 -10.23 1.36
C SER A 162 -6.49 -9.41 2.63
N GLY A 163 -7.70 -9.33 3.18
CA GLY A 163 -7.96 -8.74 4.50
C GLY A 163 -7.18 -9.42 5.61
N ARG A 164 -7.29 -10.74 5.69
CA ARG A 164 -6.59 -11.54 6.71
C ARG A 164 -5.08 -11.32 6.67
N GLN A 165 -4.50 -11.27 5.47
CA GLN A 165 -3.07 -11.04 5.26
C GLN A 165 -2.66 -9.59 5.57
N LEU A 166 -3.45 -8.59 5.16
CA LEU A 166 -3.17 -7.18 5.44
C LEU A 166 -3.22 -6.88 6.96
N PHE A 167 -4.12 -7.52 7.69
CA PHE A 167 -4.23 -7.38 9.15
C PHE A 167 -3.32 -8.33 9.93
N THR A 168 -2.51 -9.16 9.25
CA THR A 168 -1.58 -10.11 9.88
C THR A 168 -2.26 -11.10 10.83
N ILE A 169 -3.48 -11.54 10.50
CA ILE A 169 -4.23 -12.56 11.26
C ILE A 169 -4.31 -13.90 10.54
N ASP A 170 -3.57 -14.04 9.45
CA ASP A 170 -3.37 -15.29 8.74
C ASP A 170 -2.22 -16.12 9.35
N SER A 171 -2.17 -17.40 9.01
CA SER A 171 -1.02 -18.28 9.25
C SER A 171 -0.60 -18.82 7.90
N PHE A 172 0.60 -18.48 7.44
CA PHE A 172 1.06 -18.84 6.11
C PHE A 172 1.70 -20.23 6.13
N ARG A 173 1.12 -21.18 5.37
CA ARG A 173 1.65 -22.54 5.15
C ARG A 173 2.12 -23.24 6.44
N ASP A 174 1.30 -23.20 7.47
CA ASP A 174 1.54 -23.83 8.77
C ASP A 174 2.82 -23.38 9.50
N THR A 175 3.40 -22.25 9.09
CA THR A 175 4.57 -21.66 9.77
C THR A 175 4.23 -21.08 11.14
N GLY A 176 2.94 -20.94 11.47
CA GLY A 176 2.46 -20.21 12.65
C GLY A 176 2.65 -18.70 12.55
N ARG A 177 3.14 -18.19 11.41
CA ARG A 177 3.47 -16.77 11.19
C ARG A 177 2.57 -16.16 10.09
N PRO A 178 2.21 -14.87 10.20
CA PRO A 178 1.47 -14.19 9.14
C PRO A 178 2.33 -14.02 7.89
N LEU A 179 1.71 -14.04 6.70
CA LEU A 179 2.41 -13.96 5.41
C LEU A 179 3.38 -12.78 5.33
N LEU A 180 2.99 -11.59 5.81
CA LEU A 180 3.84 -10.40 5.74
C LEU A 180 5.15 -10.55 6.53
N SER A 181 5.10 -11.26 7.67
CA SER A 181 6.29 -11.61 8.46
C SER A 181 7.20 -12.54 7.68
N VAL A 182 6.64 -13.55 7.00
CA VAL A 182 7.40 -14.47 6.14
C VAL A 182 8.01 -13.76 4.92
N LEU A 183 7.28 -12.83 4.30
CA LEU A 183 7.79 -11.99 3.20
C LEU A 183 8.96 -11.09 3.62
N ALA A 184 9.11 -10.79 4.91
CA ALA A 184 10.20 -10.00 5.46
C ALA A 184 11.27 -10.84 6.14
N ASP A 185 11.13 -12.17 6.17
CA ASP A 185 12.13 -13.05 6.76
C ASP A 185 13.44 -12.94 5.95
N PRO A 186 14.59 -12.57 6.58
CA PRO A 186 15.86 -12.40 5.88
C PRO A 186 16.32 -13.62 5.09
N SER A 187 15.93 -14.82 5.53
CA SER A 187 16.27 -16.11 4.93
C SER A 187 15.27 -16.55 3.85
N SER A 188 14.20 -15.81 3.63
CA SER A 188 13.19 -16.16 2.62
C SER A 188 13.66 -15.89 1.19
N ILE A 189 13.05 -16.60 0.23
CA ILE A 189 13.20 -16.31 -1.20
C ILE A 189 12.76 -14.89 -1.54
N PHE A 190 11.80 -14.34 -0.79
CA PHE A 190 11.26 -13.00 -1.00
C PHE A 190 12.32 -11.95 -0.72
N MET A 191 12.95 -11.99 0.46
CA MET A 191 14.03 -11.06 0.81
C MET A 191 15.28 -11.28 -0.07
N ARG A 192 15.62 -12.53 -0.41
CA ARG A 192 16.72 -12.80 -1.36
C ARG A 192 16.46 -12.20 -2.74
N GLY A 193 15.25 -12.34 -3.28
CA GLY A 193 14.86 -11.71 -4.54
C GLY A 193 14.87 -10.18 -4.45
N MET A 194 14.33 -9.61 -3.36
CA MET A 194 14.34 -8.16 -3.14
C MET A 194 15.76 -7.59 -3.13
N ARG A 195 16.74 -8.27 -2.51
CA ARG A 195 18.15 -7.82 -2.49
C ARG A 195 18.81 -7.73 -3.86
N LYS A 196 18.26 -8.38 -4.89
CA LYS A 196 18.82 -8.30 -6.25
C LYS A 196 18.58 -6.95 -6.92
N PHE A 197 17.54 -6.21 -6.49
CA PHE A 197 17.24 -4.90 -7.07
C PHE A 197 18.25 -3.85 -6.61
N LYS A 198 18.79 -3.08 -7.57
CA LYS A 198 19.76 -2.01 -7.28
C LYS A 198 19.16 -0.87 -6.46
N ARG A 199 17.88 -0.58 -6.64
CA ARG A 199 17.20 0.53 -5.99
C ARG A 199 15.84 0.12 -5.42
N HIS A 200 15.66 0.44 -4.14
CA HIS A 200 14.39 0.33 -3.43
C HIS A 200 13.91 1.74 -3.09
N THR A 201 12.76 2.13 -3.63
CA THR A 201 12.20 3.47 -3.41
C THR A 201 10.77 3.32 -2.91
N LEU A 202 10.41 4.07 -1.85
CA LEU A 202 9.04 4.14 -1.39
C LEU A 202 8.57 5.57 -1.22
N TYR A 203 7.29 5.79 -1.53
CA TYR A 203 6.59 7.04 -1.28
C TYR A 203 5.47 6.77 -0.27
N THR A 204 5.49 7.54 0.82
CA THR A 204 4.59 7.36 1.95
C THR A 204 3.89 8.68 2.29
N ASN A 205 2.57 8.66 2.37
CA ASN A 205 1.80 9.84 2.77
C ASN A 205 1.96 10.10 4.27
N ILE A 206 2.34 11.32 4.66
CA ILE A 206 2.52 11.68 6.07
C ILE A 206 1.17 11.96 6.77
N VAL A 207 0.15 12.34 6.01
CA VAL A 207 -1.21 12.62 6.51
C VAL A 207 -2.28 12.19 5.51
N ASN A 208 -3.51 12.09 5.99
CA ASN A 208 -4.72 11.84 5.20
C ASN A 208 -4.74 10.53 4.41
N ASP A 209 -3.75 9.65 4.55
CA ASP A 209 -3.84 8.27 4.08
C ASP A 209 -4.53 7.40 5.11
N ARG A 210 -5.81 7.13 4.85
CA ARG A 210 -6.69 6.36 5.73
C ARG A 210 -6.75 4.88 5.38
N SER A 211 -6.23 4.53 4.20
CA SER A 211 -6.16 3.17 3.69
C SER A 211 -4.88 2.48 4.16
N ALA A 212 -3.75 3.18 4.09
CA ALA A 212 -2.42 2.68 4.45
C ALA A 212 -1.60 3.80 5.12
N VAL A 213 -1.58 3.79 6.45
CA VAL A 213 -1.00 4.85 7.28
C VAL A 213 0.53 4.99 7.13
N TYR A 214 1.05 6.16 7.50
CA TYR A 214 2.45 6.55 7.34
C TYR A 214 3.46 5.50 7.82
N TYR A 215 3.34 5.02 9.06
CA TYR A 215 4.33 4.12 9.63
C TYR A 215 4.38 2.74 8.93
N THR A 216 3.26 2.28 8.36
CA THR A 216 3.22 0.98 7.66
C THR A 216 3.77 1.09 6.25
N THR A 217 3.46 2.18 5.56
CA THR A 217 3.91 2.42 4.18
C THR A 217 5.34 2.91 4.10
N GLY A 218 5.77 3.68 5.11
CA GLY A 218 7.12 4.19 5.27
C GLY A 218 8.09 3.24 5.97
N ILE A 219 7.62 2.15 6.56
CA ILE A 219 8.44 1.21 7.35
C ILE A 219 9.09 1.97 8.51
N PHE A 220 8.25 2.52 9.40
CA PHE A 220 8.68 3.28 10.58
C PHE A 220 8.08 2.69 11.85
N LYS A 221 8.79 2.88 12.96
CA LYS A 221 8.31 2.53 14.31
C LYS A 221 7.69 3.70 15.07
N THR A 222 7.74 4.90 14.49
CA THR A 222 7.22 6.15 15.06
C THR A 222 6.36 6.87 14.01
N ASP A 223 5.45 7.73 14.47
CA ASP A 223 4.65 8.62 13.62
C ASP A 223 4.67 10.04 14.21
N PRO A 224 5.60 10.90 13.76
CA PRO A 224 5.74 12.26 14.29
C PRO A 224 4.65 13.22 13.77
N TYR A 225 3.86 12.83 12.77
CA TYR A 225 2.92 13.72 12.07
C TYR A 225 1.52 13.71 12.69
N ARG A 226 1.08 12.57 13.23
CA ARG A 226 -0.29 12.38 13.73
C ARG A 226 -0.70 13.37 14.85
N ARG A 227 0.21 13.71 15.77
CA ARG A 227 -0.09 14.54 16.95
C ARG A 227 0.46 15.97 16.90
N ASN A 228 1.45 16.26 16.05
CA ASN A 228 2.30 17.44 16.20
C ASN A 228 2.40 18.32 14.95
N MET A 229 1.48 18.20 13.97
CA MET A 229 1.64 18.91 12.70
C MET A 229 1.71 20.44 12.83
N ASP A 230 1.05 21.03 13.84
CA ASP A 230 1.11 22.47 14.11
C ASP A 230 2.47 22.93 14.69
N ASN A 231 3.20 22.02 15.34
CA ASN A 231 4.43 22.27 16.08
C ASN A 231 5.71 21.87 15.32
N ILE A 232 5.58 21.28 14.13
CA ILE A 232 6.72 20.83 13.31
C ILE A 232 6.93 21.76 12.10
N LYS A 233 8.18 22.14 11.87
CA LYS A 233 8.60 22.76 10.63
C LYS A 233 8.92 21.63 9.66
N VAL A 234 8.23 21.60 8.54
CA VAL A 234 8.47 20.61 7.49
C VAL A 234 9.58 21.13 6.58
N ASN A 235 10.56 20.27 6.31
CA ASN A 235 11.61 20.54 5.33
C ASN A 235 11.27 19.77 4.05
N TYR A 236 11.16 20.50 2.94
CA TYR A 236 10.86 19.90 1.64
C TYR A 236 12.14 19.52 0.90
N LEU A 237 12.03 18.47 0.09
CA LEU A 237 13.07 18.09 -0.86
C LEU A 237 13.20 19.18 -1.93
N LYS A 238 14.44 19.58 -2.23
CA LYS A 238 14.75 20.59 -3.23
C LYS A 238 14.19 20.21 -4.61
N GLY A 239 13.47 21.11 -5.27
CA GLY A 239 12.79 20.89 -6.55
C GLY A 239 11.43 20.20 -6.46
N CYS A 240 10.99 19.84 -5.25
CA CYS A 240 9.67 19.27 -4.95
C CYS A 240 8.97 20.02 -3.81
N GLU A 241 9.26 21.33 -3.72
CA GLU A 241 8.80 22.20 -2.65
C GLU A 241 7.27 22.15 -2.52
N GLY A 242 6.81 21.96 -1.29
CA GLY A 242 5.38 21.89 -0.98
C GLY A 242 4.76 20.51 -1.14
N VAL A 243 5.47 19.46 -1.59
CA VAL A 243 4.88 18.11 -1.72
C VAL A 243 5.74 17.02 -1.11
N ILE A 244 7.01 16.91 -1.51
CA ILE A 244 7.90 15.83 -1.03
C ILE A 244 8.81 16.37 0.06
N LEU A 245 8.89 15.66 1.18
CA LEU A 245 9.75 16.02 2.30
C LEU A 245 11.17 15.52 2.09
N ASP A 246 12.13 16.21 2.70
CA ASP A 246 13.52 15.77 2.75
C ASP A 246 13.59 14.39 3.43
N PRO A 247 14.16 13.35 2.78
CA PRO A 247 14.17 12.00 3.31
C PRO A 247 15.12 11.82 4.50
N VAL A 248 16.11 12.69 4.67
CA VAL A 248 17.11 12.64 5.75
C VAL A 248 16.61 13.43 6.97
N THR A 249 16.06 14.62 6.72
CA THR A 249 15.68 15.58 7.77
C THR A 249 14.29 16.16 7.49
N PRO A 250 13.22 15.34 7.51
CA PRO A 250 11.88 15.75 7.06
C PRO A 250 11.23 16.82 7.96
N ILE A 251 11.60 16.84 9.24
CA ILE A 251 11.01 17.73 10.24
C ILE A 251 12.08 18.39 11.11
N ALA A 252 11.80 19.61 11.54
CA ALA A 252 12.52 20.34 12.58
C ALA A 252 11.53 20.90 13.62
N PRO A 253 11.94 21.11 14.88
CA PRO A 253 11.08 21.76 15.87
C PRO A 253 10.74 23.19 15.43
N ARG A 254 9.47 23.60 15.50
CA ARG A 254 9.16 25.05 15.44
C ARG A 254 9.52 25.69 16.77
N PRO A 255 10.20 26.85 16.79
CA PRO A 255 10.32 27.63 18.02
C PRO A 255 8.91 27.99 18.51
N LYS A 256 8.66 27.79 19.81
CA LYS A 256 7.37 28.11 20.45
C LYS A 256 7.14 29.63 20.35
N VAL A 257 6.37 30.06 19.36
CA VAL A 257 5.78 31.40 19.40
C VAL A 257 4.55 31.29 20.29
N SER A 258 4.64 31.88 21.48
CA SER A 258 3.53 32.03 22.41
C SER A 258 2.43 32.85 21.74
N GLN A 259 1.44 32.18 21.15
CA GLN A 259 0.21 32.85 20.74
C GLN A 259 -0.67 33.07 21.98
N PRO A 260 -1.28 34.26 22.14
CA PRO A 260 -2.23 34.48 23.21
C PRO A 260 -3.42 33.55 23.01
N ALA A 261 -3.82 32.87 24.08
CA ALA A 261 -4.99 32.01 24.11
C ALA A 261 -6.22 32.82 23.67
N THR A 262 -6.68 32.57 22.45
CA THR A 262 -7.92 33.19 21.95
C THR A 262 -9.08 32.39 22.51
N ILE A 263 -9.69 32.91 23.58
CA ILE A 263 -10.94 32.38 24.11
C ILE A 263 -12.06 32.89 23.20
N SER A 264 -12.40 32.13 22.15
CA SER A 264 -13.63 32.34 21.40
C SER A 264 -14.59 31.17 21.61
N SER A 265 -15.36 31.33 22.69
CA SER A 265 -16.78 30.98 22.87
C SER A 265 -17.29 29.61 22.37
N VAL A 266 -17.72 28.82 23.35
CA VAL A 266 -18.59 27.62 23.29
C VAL A 266 -19.74 27.70 22.25
N THR A 267 -20.21 28.89 21.90
CA THR A 267 -21.22 29.14 20.86
C THR A 267 -20.79 28.72 19.45
N ALA A 268 -19.51 28.84 19.07
CA ALA A 268 -19.02 28.41 17.76
C ALA A 268 -19.02 26.87 17.61
N THR A 269 -18.75 26.15 18.71
CA THR A 269 -18.77 24.68 18.75
C THR A 269 -20.20 24.14 18.65
N VAL A 270 -21.16 24.76 19.35
CA VAL A 270 -22.58 24.36 19.32
C VAL A 270 -23.20 24.60 17.94
N VAL A 271 -22.95 25.75 17.30
CA VAL A 271 -23.44 26.05 15.94
C VAL A 271 -22.84 25.08 14.91
N ARG A 272 -21.57 24.67 15.08
CA ARG A 272 -20.91 23.68 14.21
C ARG A 272 -21.46 22.28 14.38
N TRP A 273 -21.89 21.91 15.59
CA TRP A 273 -22.57 20.65 15.89
C TRP A 273 -23.99 20.62 15.30
N ILE A 274 -24.77 21.69 15.47
CA ILE A 274 -26.13 21.81 14.93
C ILE A 274 -26.12 21.72 13.39
N LYS A 275 -25.17 22.39 12.72
CA LYS A 275 -25.00 22.29 11.26
C LYS A 275 -24.60 20.88 10.77
N ARG A 276 -24.13 19.99 11.65
CA ARG A 276 -23.78 18.60 11.33
C ARG A 276 -24.91 17.61 11.60
N ILE A 277 -26.00 17.99 12.27
CA ILE A 277 -27.12 17.08 12.60
C ILE A 277 -27.72 16.41 11.34
N PRO A 278 -28.01 17.12 10.22
CA PRO A 278 -28.53 16.46 9.01
C PRO A 278 -27.56 15.43 8.44
N PHE A 279 -26.26 15.73 8.46
CA PHE A 279 -25.21 14.80 8.05
C PHE A 279 -25.09 13.61 9.00
N MET A 280 -25.22 13.82 10.31
CA MET A 280 -25.21 12.75 11.32
C MET A 280 -26.41 11.82 11.18
N ILE A 281 -27.60 12.35 10.87
CA ILE A 281 -28.81 11.55 10.59
C ILE A 281 -28.62 10.75 9.30
N LEU A 282 -28.10 11.39 8.23
CA LEU A 282 -27.77 10.69 6.98
C LEU A 282 -26.81 9.51 7.25
N VAL A 283 -25.75 9.77 8.01
CA VAL A 283 -24.79 8.72 8.44
C VAL A 283 -25.51 7.64 9.25
N ALA A 284 -26.31 8.00 10.25
CA ALA A 284 -27.00 7.05 11.12
C ALA A 284 -28.02 6.15 10.39
N VAL A 285 -28.62 6.62 9.29
CA VAL A 285 -29.59 5.83 8.50
C VAL A 285 -28.89 5.02 7.41
N PHE A 286 -28.02 5.66 6.62
CA PHE A 286 -27.43 5.03 5.45
C PHE A 286 -26.21 4.16 5.78
N VAL A 287 -25.45 4.46 6.82
CA VAL A 287 -24.28 3.64 7.19
C VAL A 287 -24.69 2.25 7.66
N PRO A 288 -25.71 2.02 8.53
CA PRO A 288 -26.13 0.67 8.87
C PRO A 288 -26.58 -0.14 7.65
N ILE A 289 -27.34 0.47 6.74
CA ILE A 289 -27.81 -0.17 5.50
C ILE A 289 -26.63 -0.53 4.58
N GLY A 290 -25.74 0.45 4.34
CA GLY A 290 -24.53 0.24 3.55
C GLY A 290 -23.57 -0.78 4.18
N THR A 291 -23.51 -0.84 5.51
CA THR A 291 -22.72 -1.82 6.26
C THR A 291 -23.28 -3.22 6.08
N ILE A 292 -24.60 -3.42 6.14
CA ILE A 292 -25.23 -4.71 5.86
C ILE A 292 -24.96 -5.15 4.42
N ALA A 293 -25.15 -4.26 3.44
CA ALA A 293 -24.86 -4.56 2.03
C ALA A 293 -23.38 -4.90 1.81
N PHE A 294 -22.47 -4.15 2.45
CA PHE A 294 -21.03 -4.43 2.44
C PHE A 294 -20.70 -5.79 3.05
N LEU A 295 -21.27 -6.12 4.21
CA LEU A 295 -21.05 -7.40 4.88
C LEU A 295 -21.59 -8.56 4.04
N CYS A 296 -22.76 -8.43 3.43
CA CYS A 296 -23.30 -9.41 2.49
C CYS A 296 -22.38 -9.60 1.28
N ASN A 297 -21.92 -8.52 0.65
CA ASN A 297 -20.97 -8.60 -0.45
C ASN A 297 -19.63 -9.22 0.00
N SER A 298 -19.14 -8.87 1.19
CA SER A 298 -17.93 -9.44 1.79
C SER A 298 -18.05 -10.95 1.96
N VAL A 299 -19.19 -11.45 2.46
CA VAL A 299 -19.45 -12.89 2.58
C VAL A 299 -19.45 -13.55 1.20
N ILE A 300 -20.14 -12.96 0.23
CA ILE A 300 -20.16 -13.48 -1.16
C ILE A 300 -18.75 -13.53 -1.75
N GLN A 301 -17.98 -12.45 -1.63
CA GLN A 301 -16.60 -12.39 -2.14
C GLN A 301 -15.70 -13.38 -1.43
N THR A 302 -15.88 -13.58 -0.12
CA THR A 302 -15.13 -14.56 0.66
C THR A 302 -15.43 -15.98 0.19
N VAL A 303 -16.70 -16.35 0.01
CA VAL A 303 -17.07 -17.67 -0.52
C VAL A 303 -16.53 -17.89 -1.93
N ARG A 304 -16.68 -16.91 -2.82
CA ARG A 304 -16.17 -16.99 -4.20
C ARG A 304 -14.65 -17.09 -4.24
N SER A 305 -13.96 -16.32 -3.41
CA SER A 305 -12.50 -16.33 -3.30
C SER A 305 -12.00 -17.68 -2.77
N SER A 306 -12.59 -18.18 -1.68
CA SER A 306 -12.27 -19.51 -1.14
C SER A 306 -12.49 -20.63 -2.17
N GLY A 307 -13.56 -20.53 -2.97
CA GLY A 307 -13.81 -21.44 -4.09
C GLY A 307 -12.67 -21.43 -5.12
N ARG A 308 -12.26 -20.23 -5.58
CA ARG A 308 -11.13 -20.06 -6.51
C ARG A 308 -9.81 -20.58 -5.94
N ILE A 309 -9.53 -20.29 -4.66
CA ILE A 309 -8.32 -20.74 -3.98
C ILE A 309 -8.27 -22.28 -3.93
N LYS A 310 -9.37 -22.93 -3.53
CA LYS A 310 -9.47 -24.39 -3.47
C LYS A 310 -9.32 -25.06 -4.85
N GLN A 311 -9.88 -24.46 -5.90
CA GLN A 311 -9.71 -24.96 -7.28
C GLN A 311 -8.26 -24.86 -7.75
N HIS A 312 -7.57 -23.78 -7.37
CA HIS A 312 -6.15 -23.61 -7.68
C HIS A 312 -5.27 -24.61 -6.93
N GLU A 313 -5.53 -24.86 -5.64
CA GLU A 313 -4.79 -25.86 -4.84
C GLU A 313 -4.95 -27.29 -5.35
N THR A 314 -6.12 -27.59 -5.91
CA THR A 314 -6.40 -28.91 -6.52
C THR A 314 -5.93 -29.04 -7.97
N GLY A 315 -5.24 -28.02 -8.51
CA GLY A 315 -4.63 -28.04 -9.85
C GLY A 315 -5.63 -27.94 -11.02
N LYS A 316 -6.89 -27.55 -10.77
CA LYS A 316 -7.99 -27.64 -11.75
C LYS A 316 -8.26 -26.38 -12.57
N THR A 317 -7.29 -25.49 -12.79
CA THR A 317 -7.60 -24.16 -13.37
C THR A 317 -6.97 -23.89 -14.74
N SER A 318 -7.84 -23.68 -15.74
CA SER A 318 -7.60 -22.98 -17.01
C SER A 318 -8.37 -21.64 -16.96
N LEU A 319 -7.66 -20.51 -17.03
CA LEU A 319 -8.24 -19.18 -16.78
C LEU A 319 -8.99 -18.63 -18.01
N ASN A 320 -10.29 -18.33 -17.85
CA ASN A 320 -11.15 -17.75 -18.88
C ASN A 320 -11.19 -16.21 -18.80
N ILE A 321 -11.13 -15.54 -19.96
CA ILE A 321 -10.97 -14.07 -20.08
C ILE A 321 -12.26 -13.29 -19.73
N GLU A 322 -13.43 -13.94 -19.75
CA GLU A 322 -14.71 -13.27 -19.45
C GLU A 322 -14.88 -12.82 -17.99
N GLU A 323 -14.14 -13.41 -17.04
CA GLU A 323 -14.23 -13.05 -15.61
C GLU A 323 -13.65 -11.65 -15.27
N TYR A 324 -12.92 -11.02 -16.19
CA TYR A 324 -12.31 -9.70 -15.96
C TYR A 324 -13.28 -8.51 -16.17
N ARG A 325 -14.49 -8.75 -16.68
CA ARG A 325 -15.50 -7.70 -16.90
C ARG A 325 -16.34 -7.50 -15.64
N VAL A 326 -16.08 -6.41 -14.92
CA VAL A 326 -16.88 -6.00 -13.77
C VAL A 326 -18.04 -5.10 -14.23
N PRO A 327 -19.32 -5.45 -13.96
CA PRO A 327 -20.47 -4.58 -14.24
C PRO A 327 -20.32 -3.19 -13.61
N VAL A 328 -20.77 -2.13 -14.32
CA VAL A 328 -20.61 -0.71 -13.93
C VAL A 328 -21.17 -0.43 -12.52
N LEU A 329 -22.32 -1.01 -12.18
CA LEU A 329 -22.96 -0.87 -10.86
C LEU A 329 -22.06 -1.35 -9.70
N ILE A 330 -21.23 -2.37 -9.93
CA ILE A 330 -20.31 -2.90 -8.91
C ILE A 330 -19.11 -1.96 -8.69
N LYS A 331 -18.75 -1.16 -9.69
CA LYS A 331 -17.64 -0.19 -9.59
C LYS A 331 -18.00 0.99 -8.68
N GLU A 332 -19.22 1.50 -8.77
CA GLU A 332 -19.73 2.58 -7.91
C GLU A 332 -19.84 2.13 -6.45
N LEU A 333 -20.43 0.95 -6.22
CA LEU A 333 -20.50 0.32 -4.89
C LEU A 333 -19.11 0.15 -4.25
N ARG A 334 -18.08 -0.23 -5.03
CA ARG A 334 -16.71 -0.36 -4.50
C ARG A 334 -16.11 0.97 -4.05
N GLY A 335 -16.38 2.06 -4.77
CA GLY A 335 -15.90 3.39 -4.37
C GLY A 335 -16.54 3.86 -3.05
N GLU A 336 -17.84 3.60 -2.87
CA GLU A 336 -18.52 3.91 -1.61
C GLU A 336 -18.02 3.04 -0.44
N VAL A 337 -17.79 1.75 -0.70
CA VAL A 337 -17.20 0.82 0.26
C VAL A 337 -15.79 1.24 0.66
N GLU A 338 -14.96 1.67 -0.29
CA GLU A 338 -13.62 2.20 -0.02
C GLU A 338 -13.70 3.43 0.89
N ASN A 339 -14.58 4.38 0.58
CA ASN A 339 -14.77 5.57 1.43
C ASN A 339 -15.26 5.22 2.84
N ALA A 340 -16.17 4.25 2.98
CA ALA A 340 -16.65 3.78 4.27
C ALA A 340 -15.54 3.11 5.08
N TYR A 341 -14.75 2.24 4.43
CA TYR A 341 -13.59 1.60 5.04
C TYR A 341 -12.53 2.62 5.48
N GLU A 342 -12.22 3.60 4.63
CA GLU A 342 -11.30 4.69 4.97
C GLU A 342 -11.81 5.55 6.13
N ALA A 343 -13.11 5.86 6.16
CA ALA A 343 -13.71 6.59 7.26
C ALA A 343 -13.57 5.82 8.59
N LEU A 344 -13.82 4.51 8.57
CA LEU A 344 -13.70 3.63 9.73
C LEU A 344 -12.25 3.45 10.20
N ASN A 345 -11.29 3.32 9.29
CA ASN A 345 -9.88 3.28 9.67
C ASN A 345 -9.39 4.60 10.27
N SER A 346 -9.93 5.73 9.80
CA SER A 346 -9.52 7.05 10.29
C SER A 346 -10.01 7.39 11.70
N SER A 347 -11.04 6.70 12.21
CA SER A 347 -11.58 6.94 13.55
C SER A 347 -10.78 6.29 14.67
N GLN A 348 -9.83 5.42 14.34
CA GLN A 348 -8.97 4.74 15.31
C GLN A 348 -7.78 5.63 15.72
N ASN A 349 -7.54 5.75 17.03
CA ASN A 349 -6.39 6.46 17.58
C ASN A 349 -5.17 5.53 17.67
N GLN A 350 -3.98 6.02 17.35
CA GLN A 350 -2.74 5.25 17.53
C GLN A 350 -2.34 5.25 19.01
N GLU A 351 -1.95 4.07 19.51
CA GLU A 351 -1.37 3.90 20.83
C GLU A 351 0.14 3.64 20.76
N TYR A 352 0.81 3.95 21.85
CA TYR A 352 2.28 3.99 21.95
C TYR A 352 2.74 3.11 23.09
N LEU A 353 3.91 2.49 22.94
CA LEU A 353 4.54 1.70 23.98
C LEU A 353 4.85 2.59 25.19
N ALA A 354 4.27 2.26 26.35
CA ALA A 354 4.58 2.86 27.63
C ALA A 354 5.31 1.85 28.53
N THR A 355 6.09 2.38 29.47
CA THR A 355 6.82 1.57 30.47
C THR A 355 5.90 0.86 31.46
N GLU A 356 4.67 1.35 31.61
CA GLU A 356 3.65 0.78 32.51
C GLU A 356 2.89 -0.41 31.87
N ASP A 357 3.10 -0.70 30.58
CA ASP A 357 2.39 -1.79 29.89
C ASP A 357 3.12 -3.15 29.94
N GLU A 358 4.11 -3.34 30.83
CA GLU A 358 4.82 -4.64 30.93
C GLU A 358 3.90 -5.79 31.38
N ASP A 359 2.81 -5.46 32.08
CA ASP A 359 1.82 -6.41 32.59
C ASP A 359 0.89 -6.98 31.49
N ASP A 360 0.85 -6.40 30.29
CA ASP A 360 0.06 -6.94 29.16
C ASP A 360 0.79 -8.07 28.39
N ASP A 361 2.06 -8.34 28.74
CA ASP A 361 2.92 -9.23 27.98
C ASP A 361 2.86 -10.71 28.44
N TYR A 362 2.06 -11.04 29.46
CA TYR A 362 2.06 -12.36 30.12
C TYR A 362 1.70 -13.56 29.22
N ASP A 363 1.09 -13.33 28.06
CA ASP A 363 0.71 -14.40 27.11
C ASP A 363 1.72 -14.57 25.95
N MET A 364 2.80 -13.76 25.91
CA MET A 364 3.82 -13.80 24.85
C MET A 364 5.04 -14.67 25.19
N GLY A 365 5.72 -15.16 24.16
CA GLY A 365 6.97 -15.93 24.28
C GLY A 365 8.14 -15.07 24.80
N PRO A 366 9.20 -15.70 25.36
CA PRO A 366 10.30 -14.98 25.99
C PRO A 366 11.09 -14.06 25.02
N GLU A 367 11.24 -14.46 23.76
CA GLU A 367 11.92 -13.66 22.74
C GLU A 367 11.11 -12.41 22.36
N GLU A 368 9.80 -12.56 22.19
CA GLU A 368 8.88 -11.46 21.88
C GLU A 368 8.87 -10.42 23.00
N ARG A 369 8.82 -10.87 24.26
CA ARG A 369 8.92 -9.99 25.43
C ARG A 369 10.22 -9.20 25.44
N SER A 370 11.36 -9.89 25.27
CA SER A 370 12.68 -9.25 25.26
C SER A 370 12.77 -8.16 24.20
N LEU A 371 12.22 -8.44 23.01
CA LEU A 371 12.14 -7.48 21.91
C LEU A 371 11.30 -6.25 22.28
N LEU A 372 10.09 -6.44 22.81
CA LEU A 372 9.20 -5.34 23.19
C LEU A 372 9.78 -4.49 24.32
N SER A 373 10.36 -5.12 25.35
CA SER A 373 11.09 -4.42 26.41
C SER A 373 12.24 -3.59 25.85
N ARG A 374 12.96 -4.09 24.84
CA ARG A 374 14.02 -3.31 24.16
C ARG A 374 13.44 -2.10 23.42
N GLU A 375 12.36 -2.26 22.66
CA GLU A 375 11.74 -1.14 21.92
C GLU A 375 11.10 -0.10 22.85
N ARG A 376 10.56 -0.51 24.01
CA ARG A 376 10.14 0.39 25.10
C ARG A 376 11.30 1.26 25.58
N ARG A 377 12.46 0.66 25.88
CA ARG A 377 13.66 1.38 26.35
C ARG A 377 14.24 2.35 25.32
N LEU A 378 14.06 2.05 24.03
CA LEU A 378 14.50 2.93 22.93
C LEU A 378 13.48 4.01 22.57
N SER A 379 12.27 3.97 23.15
CA SER A 379 11.23 4.97 22.93
C SER A 379 11.63 6.31 23.54
N VAL A 380 11.46 7.40 22.79
CA VAL A 380 11.77 8.76 23.26
C VAL A 380 10.49 9.60 23.32
N PRO A 381 10.29 10.47 24.33
CA PRO A 381 9.05 11.24 24.46
C PRO A 381 8.71 12.14 23.26
N THR A 382 9.72 12.64 22.56
CA THR A 382 9.54 13.51 21.38
C THR A 382 9.09 12.76 20.14
N GLN A 383 9.37 11.46 20.06
CA GLN A 383 8.98 10.56 18.98
C GLN A 383 8.67 9.17 19.59
N PRO A 384 7.53 9.02 20.26
CA PRO A 384 7.21 7.80 20.98
C PRO A 384 7.07 6.62 20.01
N THR A 385 7.61 5.48 20.41
CA THR A 385 7.48 4.22 19.67
C THR A 385 6.03 3.74 19.69
N LEU A 386 5.50 3.39 18.52
CA LEU A 386 4.14 2.86 18.35
C LEU A 386 4.02 1.47 18.99
N ALA A 387 2.82 1.13 19.49
CA ALA A 387 2.49 -0.19 20.04
C ALA A 387 2.32 -1.25 18.91
N LEU A 388 3.40 -1.50 18.17
CA LEU A 388 3.46 -2.49 17.10
C LEU A 388 3.67 -3.91 17.66
N THR A 389 3.32 -4.92 16.87
CA THR A 389 3.58 -6.33 17.24
C THR A 389 5.07 -6.69 17.11
N ALA A 390 5.51 -7.76 17.77
CA ALA A 390 6.88 -8.28 17.64
C ALA A 390 7.25 -8.53 16.17
N TYR A 391 6.36 -9.17 15.40
CA TYR A 391 6.53 -9.36 13.97
C TYR A 391 6.69 -8.04 13.20
N GLN A 392 5.96 -6.98 13.56
CA GLN A 392 6.11 -5.69 12.88
C GLN A 392 7.48 -5.05 13.12
N PHE A 393 8.02 -5.14 14.34
CA PHE A 393 9.38 -4.68 14.62
C PHE A 393 10.45 -5.50 13.89
N GLU A 394 10.27 -6.82 13.78
CA GLU A 394 11.14 -7.67 12.96
C GLU A 394 11.07 -7.31 11.48
N MET A 395 9.85 -7.13 10.94
CA MET A 395 9.63 -6.69 9.57
C MET A 395 10.36 -5.37 9.29
N ILE A 396 10.28 -4.39 10.19
CA ILE A 396 11.01 -3.11 10.06
C ILE A 396 12.51 -3.35 9.92
N ARG A 397 13.13 -4.08 10.87
CA ARG A 397 14.58 -4.34 10.85
C ARG A 397 15.02 -5.05 9.57
N SER A 398 14.29 -6.07 9.16
CA SER A 398 14.61 -6.84 7.96
C SER A 398 14.45 -6.02 6.69
N LEU A 399 13.37 -5.25 6.57
CA LEU A 399 13.13 -4.42 5.40
C LEU A 399 14.11 -3.25 5.30
N ASP A 400 14.50 -2.65 6.42
CA ASP A 400 15.51 -1.58 6.45
C ASP A 400 16.87 -2.05 5.96
N SER A 401 17.19 -3.35 6.09
CA SER A 401 18.42 -3.93 5.51
C SER A 401 18.51 -3.83 3.97
N LEU A 402 17.39 -3.50 3.30
CA LEU A 402 17.36 -3.26 1.85
C LEU A 402 17.74 -1.83 1.46
N ASN A 403 18.04 -0.93 2.42
CA ASN A 403 18.45 0.45 2.17
C ASN A 403 17.44 1.26 1.34
N TRP A 404 16.17 1.25 1.75
CA TRP A 404 15.11 2.00 1.08
C TRP A 404 15.38 3.50 1.05
N ARG A 405 15.16 4.11 -0.12
CA ARG A 405 14.95 5.55 -0.27
C ARG A 405 13.50 5.86 0.09
N LYS A 406 13.29 6.45 1.26
CA LYS A 406 11.95 6.69 1.82
C LYS A 406 11.58 8.16 1.64
N TYR A 407 10.59 8.44 0.79
CA TYR A 407 10.12 9.79 0.52
C TYR A 407 8.77 10.05 1.20
N PRO A 408 8.73 10.84 2.29
CA PRO A 408 7.49 11.28 2.89
C PRO A 408 6.81 12.32 1.98
N VAL A 409 5.51 12.19 1.78
CA VAL A 409 4.71 13.02 0.87
C VAL A 409 3.59 13.69 1.67
N TRP A 410 3.43 14.99 1.46
CA TRP A 410 2.33 15.77 2.01
C TRP A 410 1.42 16.26 0.87
N ILE A 411 0.27 15.61 0.73
CA ILE A 411 -0.83 16.08 -0.13
C ILE A 411 -1.70 17.04 0.69
N HIS A 412 -1.78 18.30 0.27
CA HIS A 412 -2.53 19.37 0.93
C HIS A 412 -3.93 19.51 0.33
N ASN A 413 -4.03 19.35 -0.98
CA ASN A 413 -5.21 19.73 -1.75
C ASN A 413 -6.37 18.73 -1.65
N ASP A 414 -6.12 17.52 -1.14
CA ASP A 414 -7.14 16.49 -0.98
C ASP A 414 -6.96 15.66 0.30
N ARG A 415 -8.08 15.14 0.81
CA ARG A 415 -8.11 14.25 1.98
C ARG A 415 -7.98 12.77 1.60
N HIS A 416 -8.08 12.44 0.31
CA HIS A 416 -7.88 11.10 -0.22
C HIS A 416 -6.42 10.96 -0.70
N ALA A 417 -5.46 11.15 0.21
CA ALA A 417 -4.03 11.16 -0.12
C ALA A 417 -3.55 9.83 -0.72
N HIS A 418 -4.18 8.71 -0.32
CA HIS A 418 -3.88 7.38 -0.85
C HIS A 418 -3.99 7.33 -2.38
N ALA A 419 -5.11 7.79 -2.94
CA ALA A 419 -5.31 7.85 -4.39
C ALA A 419 -4.61 9.04 -5.05
N ALA A 420 -4.46 10.17 -4.32
CA ALA A 420 -3.85 11.38 -4.86
C ALA A 420 -2.36 11.21 -5.16
N ILE A 421 -1.62 10.43 -4.36
CA ILE A 421 -0.16 10.23 -4.50
C ILE A 421 0.25 9.67 -5.88
N ILE A 422 -0.65 8.93 -6.54
CA ILE A 422 -0.46 8.40 -7.91
C ILE A 422 -1.39 9.04 -8.94
N VAL A 423 -2.11 10.09 -8.56
CA VAL A 423 -3.14 10.73 -9.38
C VAL A 423 -4.11 9.68 -9.92
N ARG A 424 -4.69 8.82 -9.07
CA ARG A 424 -5.50 7.66 -9.51
C ARG A 424 -6.69 8.05 -10.39
N MET A 425 -7.16 9.28 -10.27
CA MET A 425 -8.23 9.87 -11.07
C MET A 425 -7.81 11.28 -11.52
N GLU A 426 -8.27 11.70 -12.69
CA GLU A 426 -8.03 13.05 -13.19
C GLU A 426 -8.94 14.05 -12.46
N LYS A 427 -8.40 14.63 -11.38
CA LYS A 427 -9.09 15.60 -10.52
C LYS A 427 -8.13 16.73 -10.20
N LYS A 428 -8.60 17.99 -10.22
CA LYS A 428 -7.77 19.16 -9.92
C LYS A 428 -7.09 19.08 -8.56
N THR A 429 -7.75 18.52 -7.54
CA THR A 429 -7.19 18.38 -6.20
C THR A 429 -6.12 17.29 -6.06
N PHE A 430 -5.88 16.49 -7.10
CA PHE A 430 -4.81 15.48 -7.14
C PHE A 430 -3.54 16.00 -7.85
N ASP A 431 -3.48 17.29 -8.17
CA ASP A 431 -2.39 17.92 -8.92
C ASP A 431 -1.01 17.73 -8.27
N GLU A 432 -0.92 17.82 -6.95
CA GLU A 432 0.30 17.58 -6.18
C GLU A 432 0.89 16.18 -6.41
N GLY A 433 0.04 15.18 -6.71
CA GLY A 433 0.51 13.83 -7.05
C GLY A 433 1.42 13.80 -8.28
N TRP A 434 1.27 14.74 -9.23
CA TRP A 434 2.17 14.82 -10.38
C TRP A 434 3.60 15.22 -10.00
N VAL A 435 3.80 15.96 -8.89
CA VAL A 435 5.14 16.25 -8.38
C VAL A 435 5.83 14.95 -7.95
N VAL A 436 5.10 14.07 -7.27
CA VAL A 436 5.58 12.75 -6.86
C VAL A 436 5.94 11.89 -8.06
N LEU A 437 5.06 11.83 -9.07
CA LEU A 437 5.27 11.01 -10.25
C LEU A 437 6.43 11.49 -11.12
N LYS A 438 6.62 12.82 -11.25
CA LYS A 438 7.76 13.42 -11.95
C LYS A 438 9.07 13.11 -11.23
N HIS A 439 9.13 13.34 -9.92
CA HIS A 439 10.29 12.99 -9.11
C HIS A 439 10.65 11.50 -9.24
N PHE A 440 9.64 10.63 -9.19
CA PHE A 440 9.86 9.20 -9.42
C PHE A 440 10.47 8.90 -10.79
N ALA A 441 9.84 9.36 -11.86
CA ALA A 441 10.27 9.02 -13.22
C ALA A 441 11.66 9.59 -13.56
N TYR A 442 11.95 10.82 -13.12
CA TYR A 442 13.16 11.54 -13.49
C TYR A 442 14.35 11.30 -12.53
N ASN A 443 14.11 11.30 -11.21
CA ASN A 443 15.20 11.24 -10.22
C ASN A 443 15.47 9.82 -9.71
N GLU A 444 14.42 9.02 -9.60
CA GLU A 444 14.48 7.74 -8.90
C GLU A 444 14.48 6.52 -9.81
N PHE A 445 13.84 6.57 -10.98
CA PHE A 445 13.80 5.44 -11.89
C PHE A 445 15.14 5.27 -12.63
N LEU A 446 15.80 4.13 -12.45
CA LEU A 446 17.01 3.76 -13.18
C LEU A 446 16.65 3.05 -14.49
N ILE A 447 17.23 3.48 -15.62
CA ILE A 447 17.12 2.79 -16.92
C ILE A 447 18.24 1.76 -17.12
#